data_AF-U6FC29-F1
#
_entry.id   AF-U6FC29-F1
#
_cell.length_a   1.000
_cell.length_b   1.000
_cell.length_c   1.000
_cell.angle_alpha   90.00
_cell.angle_beta   90.00
_cell.angle_gamma   90.00
#
_symmetry.space_group_name_H-M   'P 1'
#
loop_
_entity.id
_entity.type
_entity.pdbx_description
1 polymer ?
#
loop_
_entity_poly.entity_id
_entity_poly.type
_entity_poly.pdbx_seq_one_letter_code
_entity_poly.pdbx_strand_id
1 'polypeptide(L)'
;MAVAEAHSKYMTVCAHAEGRLGIHYAVVAGVDSVEHGFYVSDDDIELMKQQGTFLSPTLIAGYQIAVYGKGKMTDFSYQKMCQHVDAFYAHVGKAIKAGVKLALGTDAGTFMNPLESTAKELTELVRAGASNYQALHAAGLGSA
;
A
#
# COMPACT_ATOMS: atom_id res chain seq x y z
N MET A 1 20.61 -8.63 -9.00
CA MET A 1 19.22 -8.14 -8.90
C MET A 1 19.22 -6.85 -8.09
N ALA A 2 18.30 -5.90 -8.34
CA ALA A 2 18.29 -4.60 -7.69
C ALA A 2 18.31 -4.69 -6.14
N VAL A 3 17.53 -5.62 -5.58
CA VAL A 3 17.49 -5.92 -4.14
C VAL A 3 18.87 -6.32 -3.61
N ALA A 4 19.51 -7.32 -4.22
CA ALA A 4 20.84 -7.78 -3.80
C ALA A 4 21.90 -6.67 -3.86
N GLU A 5 21.89 -5.82 -4.89
CA GLU A 5 22.82 -4.69 -4.99
C GLU A 5 22.56 -3.67 -3.88
N ALA A 6 21.30 -3.26 -3.68
CA ALA A 6 20.94 -2.28 -2.65
C ALA A 6 21.27 -2.78 -1.25
N HIS A 7 20.91 -4.02 -0.92
CA HIS A 7 21.21 -4.63 0.38
C HIS A 7 22.72 -4.79 0.61
N SER A 8 23.52 -5.03 -0.43
CA SER A 8 25.00 -5.05 -0.31
C SER A 8 25.59 -3.69 0.10
N LYS A 9 24.79 -2.62 -0.06
CA LYS A 9 25.12 -1.24 0.31
C LYS A 9 24.33 -0.75 1.53
N TYR A 10 23.66 -1.65 2.25
CA TYR A 10 22.83 -1.33 3.42
C TYR A 10 21.67 -0.36 3.11
N MET A 11 21.20 -0.36 1.86
CA MET A 11 20.06 0.44 1.41
C MET A 11 18.80 -0.41 1.40
N THR A 12 17.65 0.17 1.76
CA THR A 12 16.35 -0.48 1.61
C THR A 12 15.80 -0.33 0.19
N VAL A 13 14.84 -1.19 -0.17
CA VAL A 13 14.16 -1.20 -1.47
C VAL A 13 12.65 -1.25 -1.25
N CYS A 14 11.95 -0.26 -1.80
CA CYS A 14 10.50 -0.30 -1.98
C CYS A 14 10.15 -0.67 -3.42
N ALA A 15 8.98 -1.27 -3.61
CA ALA A 15 8.43 -1.55 -4.94
C ALA A 15 7.02 -1.01 -5.09
N HIS A 16 6.81 -0.14 -6.08
CA HIS A 16 5.49 0.13 -6.63
C HIS A 16 4.95 -1.13 -7.32
N ALA A 17 3.91 -1.75 -6.76
CA ALA A 17 3.29 -2.93 -7.35
C ALA A 17 1.78 -3.00 -7.05
N GLU A 18 0.98 -2.88 -8.10
CA GLU A 18 -0.49 -3.01 -8.00
C GLU A 18 -0.98 -4.40 -8.41
N GLY A 19 -0.46 -4.94 -9.52
CA GLY A 19 -0.91 -6.22 -10.09
C GLY A 19 -0.34 -7.44 -9.36
N ARG A 20 -1.12 -8.51 -9.28
CA ARG A 20 -0.79 -9.74 -8.53
C ARG A 20 0.61 -10.29 -8.81
N LEU A 21 0.98 -10.48 -10.08
CA LEU A 21 2.30 -11.03 -10.45
C LEU A 21 3.44 -10.07 -10.09
N GLY A 22 3.24 -8.76 -10.25
CA GLY A 22 4.24 -7.77 -9.89
C GLY A 22 4.50 -7.75 -8.38
N ILE A 23 3.43 -7.80 -7.59
CA ILE A 23 3.52 -7.93 -6.13
C ILE A 23 4.26 -9.21 -5.77
N HIS A 24 3.85 -10.35 -6.33
CA HIS A 24 4.47 -11.64 -6.03
C HIS A 24 5.97 -11.64 -6.30
N TYR A 25 6.41 -11.14 -7.46
CA TYR A 25 7.84 -11.09 -7.79
C TYR A 25 8.61 -10.09 -6.94
N ALA A 26 7.99 -8.98 -6.51
CA ALA A 26 8.63 -8.04 -5.58
C ALA A 26 8.86 -8.70 -4.21
N VAL A 27 7.84 -9.36 -3.66
CA VAL A 27 7.95 -10.09 -2.39
C VAL A 27 8.97 -11.23 -2.50
N VAL A 28 8.91 -12.06 -3.55
CA VAL A 28 9.90 -13.14 -3.78
C VAL A 28 11.33 -12.58 -3.89
N ALA A 29 11.51 -11.41 -4.50
CA ALA A 29 12.81 -10.77 -4.61
C ALA A 29 13.34 -10.24 -3.27
N GLY A 30 12.49 -10.15 -2.23
CA GLY A 30 12.87 -9.71 -0.89
C GLY A 30 12.92 -8.19 -0.72
N VAL A 31 12.00 -7.45 -1.34
CA VAL A 31 11.87 -6.01 -1.08
C VAL A 31 11.49 -5.74 0.38
N ASP A 32 11.92 -4.59 0.90
CA ASP A 32 11.65 -4.16 2.26
C ASP A 32 10.20 -3.68 2.41
N SER A 33 9.64 -3.05 1.38
CA SER A 33 8.23 -2.68 1.31
C SER A 33 7.60 -2.87 -0.08
N VAL A 34 6.30 -3.18 -0.07
CA VAL A 34 5.42 -3.07 -1.24
C VAL A 34 4.52 -1.85 -1.06
N GLU A 35 4.51 -0.98 -2.07
CA GLU A 35 3.60 0.16 -2.12
C GLU A 35 2.28 -0.26 -2.79
N HIS A 36 1.18 0.28 -2.27
CA HIS A 36 -0.20 -0.02 -2.65
C HIS A 36 -0.69 -1.41 -2.22
N GLY A 37 -0.41 -2.47 -2.97
CA GLY A 37 -0.92 -3.81 -2.69
C GLY A 37 -2.35 -4.08 -3.18
N PHE A 38 -2.77 -3.46 -4.28
CA PHE A 38 -4.10 -3.62 -4.90
C PHE A 38 -4.58 -5.07 -5.01
N TYR A 39 -3.68 -5.98 -5.41
CA TYR A 39 -3.98 -7.40 -5.64
C TYR A 39 -3.02 -8.33 -4.89
N VAL A 40 -2.60 -7.93 -3.69
CA VAL A 40 -1.79 -8.82 -2.82
C VAL A 40 -2.58 -10.11 -2.55
N SER A 41 -1.96 -11.25 -2.80
CA SER A 41 -2.60 -12.56 -2.66
C SER A 41 -2.30 -13.21 -1.30
N ASP A 42 -3.02 -14.27 -0.96
CA ASP A 42 -2.84 -14.96 0.33
C ASP A 42 -1.43 -15.58 0.45
N ASP A 43 -0.86 -16.07 -0.66
CA ASP A 43 0.51 -16.58 -0.71
C ASP A 43 1.54 -15.45 -0.48
N ASP A 44 1.29 -14.26 -1.05
CA ASP A 44 2.14 -13.08 -0.86
C ASP A 44 2.06 -12.61 0.60
N ILE A 45 0.87 -12.58 1.19
CA ILE A 45 0.64 -12.22 2.59
C ILE A 45 1.46 -13.11 3.51
N GLU A 46 1.43 -14.43 3.29
CA GLU A 46 2.18 -15.37 4.12
C GLU A 46 3.70 -15.18 3.95
N LEU A 47 4.16 -14.97 2.72
CA LEU A 47 5.59 -14.72 2.46
C LEU A 47 6.07 -13.38 3.04
N MET A 48 5.28 -12.31 2.91
CA MET A 48 5.58 -11.00 3.51
C MET A 48 5.74 -11.12 5.03
N LYS A 49 4.91 -11.92 5.70
CA LYS A 49 5.04 -12.18 7.15
C LYS A 49 6.34 -12.93 7.48
N GLN A 50 6.68 -13.95 6.69
CA GLN A 50 7.89 -14.74 6.90
C GLN A 50 9.16 -13.91 6.70
N GLN A 51 9.19 -13.04 5.69
CA GLN A 51 10.33 -12.20 5.37
C GLN A 51 10.36 -10.89 6.18
N GLY A 52 9.23 -10.49 6.75
CA GLY A 52 9.09 -9.21 7.43
C GLY A 52 8.95 -8.01 6.48
N THR A 53 8.56 -8.24 5.22
CA THR A 53 8.25 -7.19 4.24
C THR A 53 7.05 -6.36 4.70
N PHE A 54 7.18 -5.04 4.59
CA PHE A 54 6.13 -4.10 4.93
C PHE A 54 5.15 -3.90 3.78
N LEU A 55 3.92 -3.55 4.14
CA LEU A 55 2.93 -3.01 3.23
C LEU A 55 2.72 -1.52 3.54
N SER A 56 2.83 -0.67 2.52
CA SER A 56 2.52 0.76 2.55
C SER A 56 1.30 1.00 1.65
N PRO A 57 0.06 1.00 2.20
CA PRO A 57 -1.13 0.91 1.39
C PRO A 57 -1.46 2.14 0.56
N THR A 58 -1.27 3.38 1.04
CA THR A 58 -1.62 4.61 0.28
C THR A 58 -3.10 4.70 -0.14
N LEU A 59 -4.02 4.16 0.67
CA LEU A 59 -5.45 4.04 0.36
C LEU A 59 -6.09 5.39 0.02
N ILE A 60 -5.64 6.47 0.65
CA ILE A 60 -6.10 7.84 0.40
C ILE A 60 -5.94 8.25 -1.07
N ALA A 61 -4.89 7.81 -1.76
CA ALA A 61 -4.68 8.15 -3.17
C ALA A 61 -5.80 7.56 -4.04
N GLY A 62 -6.17 6.29 -3.79
CA GLY A 62 -7.30 5.65 -4.46
C GLY A 62 -8.64 6.28 -4.09
N TYR A 63 -8.84 6.60 -2.81
CA TYR A 63 -10.02 7.29 -2.30
C TYR A 63 -10.27 8.63 -3.00
N GLN A 64 -9.24 9.50 -3.08
CA GLN A 64 -9.37 10.83 -3.66
C GLN A 64 -9.81 10.77 -5.13
N ILE A 65 -9.23 9.85 -5.90
CA ILE A 65 -9.60 9.64 -7.30
C ILE A 65 -11.03 9.11 -7.41
N ALA A 66 -11.40 8.09 -6.64
CA ALA A 66 -12.72 7.48 -6.71
C ALA A 66 -13.84 8.48 -6.36
N VAL A 67 -13.61 9.35 -5.37
CA VAL A 67 -14.61 10.30 -4.87
C VAL A 67 -14.65 11.59 -5.71
N TYR A 68 -13.50 12.14 -6.09
CA TYR A 68 -13.42 13.50 -6.66
C TYR A 68 -12.92 13.55 -8.11
N GLY A 69 -12.50 12.43 -8.70
CA GLY A 69 -11.84 12.39 -10.01
C GLY A 69 -12.76 12.61 -11.22
N LYS A 70 -14.07 12.39 -11.09
CA LYS A 70 -15.02 12.47 -12.22
C LYS A 70 -15.00 13.86 -12.86
N GLY A 71 -14.64 13.92 -14.15
CA GLY A 71 -14.56 15.17 -14.91
C GLY A 71 -13.38 16.09 -14.55
N LYS A 72 -12.43 15.62 -13.72
CA LYS A 72 -11.24 16.38 -13.29
C LYS A 72 -9.91 15.72 -13.67
N MET A 73 -9.96 14.55 -14.30
CA MET A 73 -8.84 13.83 -14.87
C MET A 73 -9.29 13.06 -16.10
N THR A 74 -8.38 12.31 -16.74
CA THR A 74 -8.74 11.48 -17.88
C THR A 74 -9.75 10.41 -17.48
N ASP A 75 -10.70 10.12 -18.38
CA ASP A 75 -11.69 9.06 -18.14
C ASP A 75 -11.01 7.72 -17.88
N PHE A 76 -9.91 7.42 -18.57
CA PHE A 76 -9.13 6.21 -18.34
C PHE A 76 -8.67 6.07 -16.88
N SER A 77 -8.02 7.10 -16.32
CA SER A 77 -7.51 7.03 -14.94
C SER A 77 -8.62 6.95 -13.91
N TYR A 78 -9.70 7.72 -14.10
CA TYR A 78 -10.87 7.67 -13.22
C TYR A 78 -11.54 6.30 -13.23
N GLN A 79 -11.82 5.76 -14.43
CA GLN A 79 -12.47 4.46 -14.59
C GLN A 79 -11.59 3.31 -14.07
N LYS A 80 -10.27 3.34 -14.32
CA LYS A 80 -9.33 2.34 -13.78
C LYS A 80 -9.44 2.29 -12.25
N MET A 81 -9.41 3.44 -11.57
CA MET A 81 -9.51 3.45 -10.11
C MET A 81 -10.88 2.97 -9.63
N CYS A 82 -11.97 3.49 -10.19
CA CYS A 82 -13.32 3.08 -9.79
C CYS A 82 -13.56 1.57 -9.96
N GLN A 83 -12.95 0.94 -10.96
CA GLN A 83 -13.04 -0.52 -11.17
C GLN A 83 -12.25 -1.34 -10.14
N HIS A 84 -11.31 -0.73 -9.42
CA HIS A 84 -10.35 -1.47 -8.59
C HIS A 84 -10.34 -1.06 -7.11
N VAL A 85 -10.96 0.07 -6.75
CA VAL A 85 -10.91 0.61 -5.38
C VAL A 85 -11.50 -0.35 -4.34
N ASP A 86 -12.61 -1.03 -4.63
CA ASP A 86 -13.20 -1.97 -3.66
C ASP A 86 -12.30 -3.19 -3.44
N ALA A 87 -11.70 -3.73 -4.51
CA ALA A 87 -10.76 -4.83 -4.43
C ALA A 87 -9.49 -4.44 -3.65
N PHE A 88 -9.01 -3.22 -3.87
CA PHE A 88 -7.86 -2.66 -3.17
C PHE A 88 -8.07 -2.64 -1.64
N TYR A 89 -9.18 -2.07 -1.17
CA TYR A 89 -9.51 -2.08 0.26
C TYR A 89 -9.68 -3.50 0.80
N ALA A 90 -10.31 -4.40 0.03
CA ALA A 90 -10.50 -5.78 0.45
C ALA A 90 -9.18 -6.55 0.62
N HIS A 91 -8.24 -6.43 -0.33
CA HIS A 91 -6.95 -7.13 -0.26
C HIS A 91 -6.03 -6.54 0.82
N VAL A 92 -5.95 -5.22 0.93
CA VAL A 92 -5.23 -4.56 2.03
C VAL A 92 -5.83 -4.99 3.38
N GLY A 93 -7.16 -5.03 3.50
CA GLY A 93 -7.83 -5.50 4.70
C GLY A 93 -7.50 -6.95 5.08
N LYS A 94 -7.33 -7.85 4.10
CA LYS A 94 -6.86 -9.22 4.35
C LYS A 94 -5.43 -9.22 4.90
N ALA A 95 -4.51 -8.47 4.28
CA ALA A 95 -3.12 -8.37 4.74
C ALA A 95 -3.02 -7.83 6.17
N ILE A 96 -3.79 -6.78 6.49
CA ILE A 96 -3.87 -6.19 7.83
C ILE A 96 -4.35 -7.23 8.86
N LYS A 97 -5.43 -7.96 8.55
CA LYS A 97 -5.99 -8.98 9.45
C LYS A 97 -5.05 -10.17 9.65
N ALA A 98 -4.26 -10.51 8.63
CA ALA A 98 -3.28 -11.58 8.69
C ALA A 98 -2.00 -11.20 9.48
N GLY A 99 -1.84 -9.91 9.82
CA GLY A 99 -0.70 -9.42 10.61
C GLY A 99 0.52 -9.06 9.78
N VAL A 100 0.36 -8.73 8.49
CA VAL A 100 1.43 -8.11 7.69
C VAL A 100 1.86 -6.79 8.34
N LYS A 101 3.17 -6.52 8.36
CA LYS A 101 3.70 -5.27 8.91
C LYS A 101 3.24 -4.09 8.05
N LEU A 102 2.87 -2.99 8.71
CA LEU A 102 2.39 -1.79 8.05
C LEU A 102 3.36 -0.63 8.30
N ALA A 103 3.61 0.14 7.25
CA ALA A 103 4.22 1.46 7.31
C ALA A 103 3.20 2.48 6.79
N LEU A 104 3.14 3.67 7.40
CA LEU A 104 2.27 4.72 6.89
C LEU A 104 2.87 5.33 5.62
N GLY A 105 2.16 5.20 4.51
CA GLY A 105 2.43 5.91 3.26
C GLY A 105 1.13 6.44 2.67
N THR A 106 1.17 7.62 2.08
CA THR A 106 -0.02 8.33 1.57
C THR A 106 -0.03 8.50 0.06
N ASP A 107 1.13 8.37 -0.59
CA ASP A 107 1.34 8.80 -1.98
C ASP A 107 0.96 10.28 -2.20
N ALA A 108 1.29 11.12 -1.22
CA ALA A 108 1.05 12.56 -1.27
C ALA A 108 1.75 13.20 -2.48
N GLY A 109 1.03 14.08 -3.18
CA GLY A 109 1.41 14.62 -4.49
C GLY A 109 0.55 14.05 -5.63
N THR A 110 -0.20 12.97 -5.39
CA THR A 110 -1.23 12.47 -6.30
C THR A 110 -2.47 13.38 -6.32
N PHE A 111 -3.43 13.05 -7.19
CA PHE A 111 -4.63 13.85 -7.44
C PHE A 111 -5.37 14.21 -6.14
N MET A 112 -5.43 15.51 -5.84
CA MET A 112 -6.09 16.06 -4.64
C MET A 112 -5.61 15.42 -3.32
N ASN A 113 -4.35 14.99 -3.26
CA ASN A 113 -3.76 14.33 -2.10
C ASN A 113 -2.55 15.11 -1.57
N PRO A 114 -2.76 16.24 -0.88
CA PRO A 114 -1.67 17.06 -0.37
C PRO A 114 -1.15 16.50 0.96
N LEU A 115 0.07 16.89 1.36
CA LEU A 115 0.76 16.32 2.53
C LEU A 115 -0.02 16.49 3.84
N GLU A 116 -0.78 17.58 3.98
CA GLU A 116 -1.61 17.88 5.15
C GLU A 116 -2.74 16.84 5.35
N SER A 117 -3.06 16.05 4.32
CA SER A 117 -4.06 14.99 4.40
C SER A 117 -3.52 13.68 4.99
N THR A 118 -2.28 13.65 5.50
CA THR A 118 -1.67 12.41 6.04
C THR A 118 -2.54 11.70 7.10
N ALA A 119 -3.20 12.46 7.98
CA ALA A 119 -4.09 11.88 9.00
C ALA A 119 -5.30 11.15 8.41
N LYS A 120 -5.69 11.45 7.16
CA LYS A 120 -6.80 10.77 6.48
C LYS A 120 -6.44 9.33 6.11
N GLU A 121 -5.18 9.02 5.80
CA GLU A 121 -4.73 7.63 5.57
C GLU A 121 -4.97 6.75 6.79
N LEU A 122 -4.79 7.27 8.01
CA LEU A 122 -5.11 6.53 9.24
C LEU A 122 -6.59 6.11 9.28
N THR A 123 -7.49 7.01 8.86
CA THR A 123 -8.93 6.70 8.80
C THR A 123 -9.25 5.69 7.70
N GLU A 124 -8.52 5.72 6.58
CA GLU A 124 -8.70 4.76 5.49
C GLU A 124 -8.13 3.37 5.86
N LEU A 125 -7.03 3.30 6.62
CA LEU A 125 -6.53 2.04 7.19
C LEU A 125 -7.56 1.41 8.12
N VAL A 126 -8.18 2.19 9.00
CA VAL A 126 -9.26 1.70 9.87
C VAL A 126 -10.45 1.22 9.04
N ARG A 127 -10.82 1.96 8.00
CA ARG A 127 -11.88 1.56 7.05
C ARG A 127 -11.56 0.25 6.32
N ALA A 128 -10.28 0.01 5.98
CA ALA A 128 -9.82 -1.24 5.38
C ALA A 128 -9.77 -2.41 6.40
N GLY A 129 -9.87 -2.13 7.70
CA GLY A 129 -9.98 -3.15 8.74
C GLY A 129 -8.84 -3.16 9.75
N ALA A 130 -7.99 -2.13 9.79
CA ALA A 130 -7.04 -1.93 10.87
C ALA A 130 -7.75 -1.57 12.18
N SER A 131 -7.24 -2.07 13.30
CA SER A 131 -7.51 -1.47 14.60
C SER A 131 -6.86 -0.08 14.70
N ASN A 132 -7.36 0.77 15.61
CA ASN A 132 -6.73 2.06 15.90
C ASN A 132 -5.26 1.91 16.31
N TYR A 133 -4.92 0.84 17.03
CA TYR A 133 -3.54 0.53 17.40
C TYR A 133 -2.69 0.25 16.16
N GLN A 134 -3.14 -0.60 15.24
CA GLN A 134 -2.38 -0.91 14.01
C GLN A 134 -2.18 0.34 13.15
N ALA A 135 -3.19 1.20 13.02
CA ALA A 135 -3.07 2.44 12.26
C ALA A 135 -2.04 3.40 12.89
N LEU A 136 -2.10 3.62 14.21
CA LEU A 136 -1.13 4.46 14.92
C LEU A 136 0.28 3.85 14.95
N HIS A 137 0.39 2.53 15.08
CA HIS A 137 1.66 1.83 15.04
C HIS A 137 2.32 2.00 13.67
N ALA A 138 1.57 1.87 12.58
CA ALA A 138 2.06 2.10 11.22
C ALA A 138 2.65 3.51 11.04
N ALA A 139 2.08 4.53 11.69
CA ALA A 139 2.53 5.92 11.63
C ALA A 139 3.65 6.29 12.61
N GLY A 140 4.01 5.37 13.51
CA GLY A 140 5.08 5.55 14.48
C GLY A 140 6.17 4.51 14.25
N LEU A 141 6.21 3.49 15.11
CA LEU A 141 7.24 2.43 15.08
C LEU A 141 7.29 1.63 13.77
N GLY A 142 6.19 1.57 13.01
CA GLY A 142 6.15 0.91 11.71
C GLY A 142 6.87 1.66 10.58
N SER A 143 7.19 2.94 10.80
CA SER A 143 7.88 3.82 9.83
C SER A 143 9.20 4.40 10.38
N ALA A 144 9.69 3.86 11.50
CA ALA A 144 10.88 4.33 12.21
C ALA A 144 12.17 3.61 11.80
#